data_AF-A0A2A5WUQ6-F1
#
_entry.id   AF-A0A2A5WUQ6-F1
#
_cell.length_a   1.000
_cell.length_b   1.000
_cell.length_c   1.000
_cell.angle_alpha   90.00
_cell.angle_beta   90.00
_cell.angle_gamma   90.00
#
_symmetry.space_group_name_H-M   'P 1'
#
loop_
_entity.id
_entity.type
_entity.pdbx_description
1 polymer ?
#
loop_
_entity_poly.entity_id
_entity_poly.type
_entity_poly.pdbx_seq_one_letter_code
_entity_poly.pdbx_strand_id
1 'polypeptide(L)'
;MENIKNSEIKKLIKNHKYFFLPYLLKLSGNKDNKYNDDLNSLSIRHPKREILKDFIINNNFNVDNILSDFIKNQPKISKSKKASSTKNLADERINKDEFVTENLAKIYIKQNKIKEAIKIYKKLISNNSKKKSYFAKKIEKLKR
;
A
#
# COMPACT_ATOMS: atom_id res chain seq x y z
N MET A 1 -1.18 -1.51 -31.95
CA MET A 1 -1.13 -0.58 -30.79
C MET A 1 -0.04 0.42 -31.10
N GLU A 2 -0.38 1.70 -31.17
CA GLU A 2 0.60 2.76 -31.46
C GLU A 2 1.74 2.70 -30.44
N ASN A 3 2.98 2.65 -30.93
CA ASN A 3 4.15 2.71 -30.07
C ASN A 3 4.17 4.08 -29.39
N ILE A 4 3.79 4.13 -28.11
CA ILE A 4 3.89 5.33 -27.28
C ILE A 4 5.32 5.85 -27.40
N LYS A 5 5.48 7.11 -27.80
CA LYS A 5 6.80 7.67 -28.07
C LYS A 5 7.62 7.69 -26.79
N ASN A 6 8.81 7.09 -26.83
CA ASN A 6 9.75 7.07 -25.70
C ASN A 6 10.09 8.48 -25.15
N SER A 7 9.95 9.53 -25.97
CA SER A 7 10.11 10.92 -25.56
C SER A 7 9.02 11.40 -24.59
N GLU A 8 7.78 10.96 -24.76
CA GLU A 8 6.64 11.31 -23.90
C GLU A 8 6.74 10.59 -22.56
N ILE A 9 7.10 9.31 -22.58
CA ILE A 9 7.35 8.51 -21.37
C ILE A 9 8.47 9.16 -20.52
N LYS A 10 9.55 9.63 -21.15
CA LYS A 10 10.64 10.34 -20.48
C LYS A 10 10.16 11.64 -19.83
N LYS A 11 9.34 12.45 -20.51
CA LYS A 11 8.75 13.67 -19.92
C LYS A 11 7.87 13.35 -18.71
N LEU A 12 7.07 12.29 -18.81
CA LEU A 12 6.13 11.89 -17.76
C LEU A 12 6.84 11.37 -16.50
N ILE A 13 7.94 10.62 -16.67
CA ILE A 13 8.84 10.21 -15.58
C ILE A 13 9.44 11.43 -14.87
N LYS A 14 9.89 12.44 -15.64
CA LYS A 14 10.49 13.66 -15.08
C LYS A 14 9.47 14.46 -14.25
N ASN A 15 8.25 14.59 -14.76
CA ASN A 15 7.19 15.36 -14.10
C ASN A 15 6.59 14.62 -12.90
N HIS A 16 6.57 13.28 -12.92
CA HIS A 16 5.95 12.45 -11.90
C HIS A 16 6.91 11.39 -11.38
N LYS A 17 7.94 11.82 -10.65
CA LYS A 17 9.04 10.96 -10.17
C LYS A 17 8.59 9.70 -9.42
N TYR A 18 7.49 9.80 -8.65
CA TYR A 18 6.95 8.70 -7.83
C TYR A 18 5.80 7.92 -8.49
N PHE A 19 5.38 8.30 -9.69
CA PHE A 19 4.33 7.57 -10.39
C PHE A 19 4.93 6.32 -11.04
N PHE A 20 4.41 5.15 -10.70
CA PHE A 20 5.00 3.85 -11.07
C PHE A 20 4.73 3.44 -12.52
N LEU A 21 3.54 3.75 -13.03
CA LEU A 21 3.05 3.37 -14.36
C LEU A 21 3.97 3.74 -15.55
N PRO A 22 4.58 4.94 -15.62
CA PRO A 22 5.40 5.36 -16.77
C PRO A 22 6.68 4.54 -16.88
N TYR A 23 7.22 4.11 -15.74
CA TYR A 23 8.39 3.25 -15.72
C TYR A 23 8.04 1.82 -16.14
N LEU A 24 6.82 1.33 -15.86
CA LEU A 24 6.33 0.05 -16.40
C LEU A 24 6.20 0.09 -17.92
N LEU A 25 5.62 1.16 -18.45
CA LEU A 25 5.48 1.38 -19.89
C LEU A 25 6.86 1.44 -20.57
N LYS A 26 7.82 2.14 -19.95
CA LYS A 26 9.23 2.16 -20.39
C LYS A 26 9.83 0.75 -20.45
N LEU A 27 9.58 -0.07 -19.43
CA LEU A 27 10.10 -1.42 -19.32
C LEU A 27 9.50 -2.37 -20.38
N SER A 28 8.21 -2.21 -20.68
CA SER A 28 7.53 -2.99 -21.72
C SER A 28 8.09 -2.75 -23.13
N GLY A 29 8.65 -1.56 -23.38
CA GLY A 29 9.11 -1.13 -24.72
C GLY A 29 10.58 -1.42 -25.03
N ASN A 30 11.44 -1.60 -24.02
CA ASN A 30 12.89 -1.78 -24.20
C ASN A 30 13.39 -3.05 -23.48
N LYS A 31 13.72 -4.09 -24.24
CA LYS A 31 14.31 -5.35 -23.75
C LYS A 31 15.83 -5.37 -23.91
N ASP A 32 16.50 -4.26 -23.60
CA ASP A 32 17.95 -4.15 -23.71
C ASP A 32 18.65 -4.95 -22.60
N ASN A 33 19.97 -5.12 -22.69
CA ASN A 33 20.77 -5.83 -21.68
C ASN A 33 20.62 -5.27 -20.24
N LYS A 34 20.12 -4.04 -20.08
CA LYS A 34 19.83 -3.38 -18.80
C LYS A 34 18.40 -3.63 -18.27
N TYR A 35 17.59 -4.42 -18.97
CA TYR A 35 16.19 -4.69 -18.62
C TYR A 35 16.04 -5.27 -17.22
N ASN A 36 16.89 -6.24 -16.85
CA ASN A 36 16.85 -6.88 -15.54
C ASN A 36 17.23 -5.90 -14.42
N ASP A 37 18.19 -5.01 -14.65
CA ASP A 37 18.60 -3.98 -13.70
C ASP A 37 17.50 -2.94 -13.48
N ASP A 38 16.85 -2.51 -14.57
CA ASP A 38 15.72 -1.59 -14.54
C ASP A 38 14.50 -2.22 -13.86
N LEU A 39 14.24 -3.50 -14.10
CA LEU A 39 13.16 -4.27 -13.46
C LEU A 39 13.43 -4.44 -11.95
N ASN A 40 14.66 -4.77 -11.57
CA ASN A 40 15.05 -4.87 -10.17
C ASN A 40 14.92 -3.49 -9.48
N SER A 41 15.40 -2.41 -10.12
CA SER A 41 15.26 -1.03 -9.66
C SER A 41 13.79 -0.56 -9.53
N LEU A 42 12.91 -1.08 -10.39
CA LEU A 42 11.48 -0.86 -10.34
C LEU A 42 10.78 -1.62 -9.22
N SER A 43 11.20 -2.86 -8.99
CA SER A 43 10.71 -3.69 -7.89
C SER A 43 10.96 -3.02 -6.54
N ILE A 44 12.04 -2.22 -6.42
CA ILE A 44 12.37 -1.41 -5.21
C ILE A 44 11.25 -0.45 -4.84
N ARG A 45 10.52 0.06 -5.83
CA ARG A 45 9.44 1.03 -5.62
C ARG A 45 8.13 0.37 -5.19
N HIS A 46 8.07 -0.96 -5.10
CA HIS A 46 6.90 -1.68 -4.65
C HIS A 46 6.95 -1.90 -3.12
N PRO A 47 5.89 -1.54 -2.37
CA PRO A 47 5.92 -1.46 -0.90
C PRO A 47 6.12 -2.80 -0.15
N LYS A 48 6.09 -3.94 -0.83
CA LYS A 48 6.26 -5.28 -0.22
C LYS A 48 7.53 -6.03 -0.66
N ARG A 49 8.54 -5.32 -1.20
CA ARG A 49 9.77 -5.96 -1.72
C ARG A 49 10.66 -6.56 -0.64
N GLU A 50 10.80 -5.92 0.52
CA GLU A 50 11.67 -6.44 1.59
C GLU A 50 11.22 -7.82 2.04
N ILE A 51 9.92 -7.98 2.27
CA ILE A 51 9.28 -9.27 2.57
C ILE A 51 9.58 -10.31 1.47
N LEU A 52 9.47 -9.92 0.20
CA LEU A 52 9.71 -10.83 -0.92
C LEU A 52 11.20 -11.21 -1.04
N LYS A 53 12.10 -10.25 -0.84
CA LYS A 53 13.55 -10.45 -0.92
C LYS A 53 14.03 -11.34 0.23
N ASP A 54 13.58 -11.08 1.45
CA ASP A 54 13.90 -11.88 2.63
C ASP A 54 13.35 -13.31 2.48
N PHE A 55 12.12 -13.44 1.97
CA PHE A 55 11.52 -14.74 1.67
C PHE A 55 12.34 -15.53 0.65
N ILE A 56 12.79 -14.90 -0.44
CA ILE A 56 13.57 -15.57 -1.49
C ILE A 56 14.96 -15.98 -0.99
N ILE A 57 15.64 -15.11 -0.24
CA ILE A 57 16.98 -15.37 0.29
C ILE A 57 16.93 -16.47 1.35
N ASN A 58 15.98 -16.42 2.27
CA ASN A 58 15.92 -17.35 3.40
C ASN A 58 15.46 -18.77 3.00
N ASN A 59 14.69 -18.91 1.93
CA ASN A 59 14.17 -20.20 1.50
C ASN A 59 15.01 -20.87 0.42
N ASN A 60 16.19 -20.31 0.08
CA ASN A 60 17.18 -20.81 -0.89
C ASN A 60 16.55 -21.62 -2.02
N PHE A 61 15.59 -21.00 -2.73
CA PHE A 61 14.79 -21.69 -3.72
C PHE A 61 15.68 -22.21 -4.83
N ASN A 62 15.65 -23.51 -5.08
CA ASN A 62 16.25 -24.07 -6.27
C ASN A 62 15.38 -23.67 -7.48
N VAL A 63 15.68 -22.50 -8.03
CA VAL A 63 14.92 -21.86 -9.11
C VAL A 63 14.84 -22.78 -10.32
N ASP A 64 15.88 -23.58 -10.59
CA ASP A 64 15.94 -24.49 -11.74
C ASP A 64 14.94 -25.66 -11.59
N ASN A 65 14.81 -26.21 -10.38
CA ASN A 65 13.82 -27.26 -10.10
C ASN A 65 12.39 -26.73 -10.17
N ILE A 66 12.14 -25.53 -9.64
CA ILE A 66 10.82 -24.90 -9.69
C ILE A 66 10.42 -24.58 -11.14
N LEU A 67 11.37 -24.08 -11.94
CA LEU A 67 11.13 -23.72 -13.32
C LEU A 67 10.88 -24.96 -14.19
N SER A 68 11.67 -26.02 -14.00
CA SER A 68 11.47 -27.30 -14.70
C SER A 68 10.13 -27.95 -14.34
N ASP A 69 9.76 -27.97 -13.06
CA ASP A 69 8.44 -28.46 -12.62
C ASP A 69 7.30 -27.60 -13.17
N PHE A 70 7.46 -26.28 -13.26
CA PHE A 70 6.44 -25.39 -13.81
C PHE A 70 6.21 -25.63 -15.32
N ILE A 71 7.30 -25.76 -16.08
CA ILE A 71 7.24 -26.06 -17.53
C ILE A 71 6.63 -27.45 -17.77
N LYS A 72 7.01 -28.44 -16.95
CA LYS A 72 6.49 -29.81 -17.04
C LYS A 72 5.00 -29.89 -16.69
N ASN A 73 4.58 -29.23 -15.61
CA ASN A 73 3.23 -29.38 -15.07
C ASN A 73 2.20 -28.41 -15.68
N GLN A 74 2.65 -27.38 -16.43
CA GLN A 74 1.80 -26.37 -17.08
C GLN A 74 0.55 -26.00 -16.27
N PRO A 75 0.72 -25.56 -15.02
CA PRO A 75 -0.39 -25.47 -14.08
C PRO A 75 -1.45 -24.50 -14.60
N LYS A 76 -2.70 -24.95 -14.63
CA LYS A 76 -3.87 -24.14 -14.99
C LYS A 76 -4.64 -23.75 -13.73
N ILE A 77 -5.01 -22.48 -13.63
CA ILE A 77 -5.88 -22.01 -12.55
C ILE A 77 -7.30 -22.52 -12.85
N SER A 78 -7.76 -23.51 -12.07
CA SER A 78 -9.15 -23.96 -12.16
C SER A 78 -10.07 -22.86 -11.65
N LYS A 79 -11.04 -22.44 -12.46
CA LYS A 79 -12.11 -21.56 -11.99
C LYS A 79 -12.94 -22.32 -10.95
N SER A 80 -12.95 -21.87 -9.70
CA SER A 80 -13.78 -22.49 -8.66
C SER A 80 -15.25 -22.33 -9.05
N LYS A 81 -15.99 -23.43 -9.23
CA LYS A 81 -17.44 -23.40 -9.49
C LYS A 81 -18.29 -22.92 -8.31
N LYS A 82 -17.68 -22.73 -7.12
CA LYS A 82 -18.38 -22.17 -5.97
C LYS A 82 -18.53 -20.68 -6.21
N ALA A 83 -19.77 -20.25 -6.43
CA ALA A 83 -20.16 -18.86 -6.24
C ALA A 83 -19.73 -18.48 -4.82
N SER A 84 -18.56 -17.83 -4.69
CA SER A 84 -18.20 -17.19 -3.44
C SER A 84 -19.36 -16.25 -3.13
N SER A 85 -19.99 -16.39 -1.96
CA SER A 85 -20.96 -15.42 -1.48
C SER A 85 -20.42 -14.05 -1.85
N THR A 86 -21.16 -13.28 -2.64
CA THR A 86 -20.81 -11.90 -3.00
C THR A 86 -20.96 -11.06 -1.74
N LYS A 87 -20.16 -11.35 -0.72
CA LYS A 87 -20.07 -10.56 0.49
C LYS A 87 -19.36 -9.31 0.04
N ASN A 88 -20.15 -8.24 -0.06
CA ASN A 88 -19.63 -6.97 -0.49
C ASN A 88 -18.65 -6.49 0.59
N LEU A 89 -17.35 -6.51 0.29
CA LEU A 89 -16.31 -6.09 1.22
C LEU A 89 -16.46 -4.61 1.62
N ALA A 90 -17.24 -3.82 0.87
CA ALA A 90 -17.61 -2.46 1.26
C ALA A 90 -18.57 -2.41 2.47
N ASP A 91 -19.30 -3.49 2.73
CA ASP A 91 -20.19 -3.62 3.90
C ASP A 91 -19.40 -3.93 5.18
N GLU A 92 -18.18 -4.47 5.06
CA GLU A 92 -17.20 -4.56 6.16
C GLU A 92 -16.61 -3.18 6.43
N ARG A 93 -17.46 -2.23 6.81
CA ARG A 93 -17.03 -0.92 7.30
C ARG A 93 -16.26 -1.15 8.58
N ILE A 94 -14.95 -0.89 8.55
CA ILE A 94 -14.13 -0.76 9.76
C ILE A 94 -14.88 0.21 10.69
N ASN A 95 -15.24 -0.27 11.87
CA ASN A 95 -15.94 0.54 12.86
C ASN A 95 -15.07 1.77 13.16
N LYS A 96 -15.50 2.97 12.74
CA LYS A 96 -14.74 4.22 12.93
C LYS A 96 -14.38 4.47 14.39
N ASP A 97 -15.14 3.91 15.32
CA ASP A 97 -14.89 4.02 16.75
C ASP A 97 -13.65 3.23 17.21
N GLU A 98 -13.14 2.27 16.44
CA GLU A 98 -11.99 1.44 16.81
C GLU A 98 -10.65 2.12 16.47
N PHE A 99 -10.57 2.79 15.32
CA PHE A 99 -9.34 3.46 14.87
C PHE A 99 -9.29 4.93 15.32
N VAL A 100 -8.78 5.17 16.52
CA VAL A 100 -8.56 6.52 17.07
C VAL A 100 -7.09 6.93 17.06
N THR A 101 -6.79 8.07 16.43
CA THR A 101 -5.43 8.63 16.41
C THR A 101 -5.45 10.14 16.67
N GLU A 102 -4.31 10.70 17.08
CA GLU A 102 -4.18 12.15 17.30
C GLU A 102 -4.41 12.94 16.00
N ASN A 103 -3.87 12.45 14.88
CA ASN A 103 -4.07 13.11 13.58
C ASN A 103 -5.54 13.15 13.19
N LEU A 104 -6.30 12.09 13.48
CA LEU A 104 -7.73 12.08 13.29
C LEU A 104 -8.39 13.21 14.09
N ALA A 105 -8.10 13.35 15.38
CA ALA A 105 -8.63 14.44 16.19
C ALA A 105 -8.27 15.83 15.63
N LYS A 106 -7.03 16.03 15.15
CA LYS A 106 -6.60 17.27 14.48
C LYS A 106 -7.41 17.57 13.22
N ILE A 107 -7.72 16.57 12.41
CA ILE A 107 -8.55 16.71 11.21
C ILE A 107 -9.97 17.14 11.61
N TYR A 108 -10.57 16.53 12.64
CA TYR A 108 -11.90 16.92 13.13
C TYR A 108 -11.94 18.37 13.64
N ILE A 109 -10.88 18.85 14.31
CA ILE A 109 -10.77 20.26 14.72
C ILE A 109 -10.75 21.18 13.50
N LYS A 110 -9.95 20.87 12.47
CA LYS A 110 -9.90 21.64 11.22
C LYS A 110 -11.24 21.66 10.48
N GLN A 111 -12.05 20.61 10.62
CA GLN A 111 -13.41 20.53 10.09
C GLN A 111 -14.47 21.20 11.00
N ASN A 112 -14.06 21.92 12.05
CA ASN A 112 -14.93 22.54 13.05
C ASN A 112 -15.84 21.55 13.81
N LYS A 113 -15.49 20.26 13.83
CA LYS A 113 -16.20 19.19 14.54
C LYS A 113 -15.61 18.95 15.92
N ILE A 114 -15.75 19.94 16.80
CA ILE A 114 -15.07 19.96 18.10
C ILE A 114 -15.54 18.82 19.03
N LYS A 115 -16.84 18.51 19.04
CA LYS A 115 -17.42 17.44 19.87
C LYS A 115 -16.79 16.07 19.57
N GLU A 116 -16.62 15.74 18.29
CA GLU A 116 -15.99 14.49 17.83
C GLU A 116 -14.50 14.46 18.17
N ALA A 117 -13.79 15.58 18.00
CA ALA A 117 -12.38 15.68 18.38
C ALA A 117 -12.18 15.41 19.89
N ILE A 118 -13.07 15.93 20.74
CA ILE A 118 -13.05 15.67 22.19
C ILE A 118 -13.32 14.19 22.47
N LYS A 119 -14.28 13.55 21.78
CA LYS A 119 -14.57 12.10 21.93
C LYS A 119 -13.32 11.27 21.61
N ILE A 120 -12.61 11.60 20.53
CA ILE A 120 -11.36 10.93 20.14
C ILE A 120 -10.28 11.12 21.22
N TYR A 121 -10.06 12.34 21.72
CA TYR A 121 -9.06 12.58 22.77
C TYR A 121 -9.40 11.84 24.07
N LYS A 122 -10.67 11.77 24.46
CA LYS A 122 -11.10 10.96 25.62
C LYS A 122 -10.79 9.48 25.42
N LYS A 123 -11.03 8.93 24.22
CA LYS A 123 -10.71 7.53 23.92
C LYS A 123 -9.19 7.28 23.91
N LEU A 124 -8.39 8.23 23.43
CA LEU A 124 -6.92 8.17 23.50
C LEU A 124 -6.39 8.19 24.94
N ILE A 125 -7.04 8.91 25.86
CA ILE A 125 -6.71 8.89 27.31
C ILE A 125 -6.96 7.49 27.89
N SER A 126 -8.07 6.84 27.49
CA SER A 126 -8.41 5.48 27.92
C SER A 126 -7.41 4.45 27.41
N ASN A 127 -7.00 4.57 26.14
CA ASN A 127 -6.10 3.60 25.51
C ASN A 127 -4.62 3.82 25.86
N ASN A 128 -4.20 5.06 26.18
CA ASN A 128 -2.79 5.40 26.43
C ASN A 128 -2.59 6.07 27.80
N SER A 129 -2.26 5.26 28.80
CA SER A 129 -2.14 5.71 30.20
C SER A 129 -1.01 6.73 30.45
N LYS A 130 0.08 6.68 29.67
CA LYS A 130 1.25 7.55 29.84
C LYS A 130 1.02 9.00 29.38
N LYS A 131 0.08 9.23 28.46
CA LYS A 131 -0.15 10.54 27.81
C LYS A 131 -1.43 11.23 28.27
N LYS A 132 -2.04 10.80 29.38
CA LYS A 132 -3.33 11.33 29.85
C LYS A 132 -3.32 12.85 30.06
N SER A 133 -2.33 13.37 30.79
CA SER A 133 -2.18 14.81 31.07
C SER A 133 -2.04 15.65 29.79
N TYR A 134 -1.31 15.14 28.80
CA TYR A 134 -1.15 15.80 27.50
C TYR A 134 -2.48 15.98 26.75
N PHE A 135 -3.28 14.92 26.67
CA PHE A 135 -4.58 14.99 26.00
C PHE A 135 -5.63 15.78 26.81
N ALA A 136 -5.57 15.75 28.15
CA ALA A 136 -6.44 16.57 28.99
C ALA A 136 -6.26 18.07 28.72
N LYS A 137 -5.00 18.55 28.64
CA LYS A 137 -4.70 19.94 28.27
C LYS A 137 -5.24 20.33 26.89
N LYS A 138 -5.22 19.40 25.92
CA LYS A 138 -5.81 19.65 24.58
C LYS A 138 -7.34 19.76 24.63
N ILE A 139 -8.00 18.93 25.43
CA ILE A 139 -9.45 19.00 25.60
C ILE A 139 -9.85 20.33 26.25
N GLU A 140 -9.11 20.76 27.27
CA GLU A 140 -9.35 22.03 27.95
C GLU A 140 -9.25 23.23 27.00
N LYS A 141 -8.20 23.26 26.16
CA LYS A 141 -8.03 24.29 25.10
C LYS A 141 -9.16 24.32 24.08
N LEU A 142 -9.84 23.19 23.84
CA LEU A 142 -10.92 23.08 22.85
C LEU A 142 -12.31 23.37 23.43
N LYS A 143 -12.45 23.35 24.76
CA LYS A 143 -13.67 23.72 25.46
C LYS A 143 -13.73 25.21 25.82
N ARG A 144 -12.60 25.88 25.73
CA ARG A 144 -12.41 27.30 25.97
C ARG A 144 -12.78 28.09 24.72
#